data_AF-A0A1Y3AT49-F1
#
_entry.id   AF-A0A1Y3AT49-F1
#
_cell.length_a   1.000
_cell.length_b   1.000
_cell.length_c   1.000
_cell.angle_alpha   90.00
_cell.angle_beta   90.00
_cell.angle_gamma   90.00
#
_symmetry.space_group_name_H-M   'P 1'
#
loop_
_entity.id
_entity.type
_entity.pdbx_description
1 polymer ?
#
loop_
_entity_poly.entity_id
_entity_poly.type
_entity_poly.pdbx_seq_one_letter_code
_entity_poly.pdbx_strand_id
1 'polypeptide(L)'
;LIEQSGGDPIPRTIRTCIKFLEQDSSLDIEGVFRRSAKVNIVKNVQQSFNLGENVDFESFITSNEMSLESTVHVAAVIVKSFLRELPEPILTFQLYEDVINFQQISGGPSPEQRQEKLSFAKNLVLNRLPEPNYQ
;
A
#
# COMPACT_ATOMS: atom_id res chain seq x y z
N LEU A 1 15.20 1.91 -3.21
CA LEU A 1 13.88 1.68 -3.82
C LEU A 1 13.95 1.72 -5.34
N ILE A 2 14.44 2.81 -5.96
CA ILE A 2 14.55 2.93 -7.42
C ILE A 2 15.54 1.92 -8.05
N GLU A 3 16.64 1.59 -7.35
CA GLU A 3 17.68 0.69 -7.88
C GLU A 3 17.21 -0.76 -8.12
N GLN A 4 16.12 -1.19 -7.48
CA GLN A 4 15.52 -2.52 -7.71
C GLN A 4 14.27 -2.48 -8.61
N SER A 5 13.81 -1.29 -9.00
CA SER A 5 12.57 -1.11 -9.76
C SER A 5 12.76 -0.98 -11.28
N GLY A 6 14.00 -1.08 -11.78
CA GLY A 6 14.27 -0.98 -13.23
C GLY A 6 13.86 0.35 -13.87
N GLY A 7 13.84 1.44 -13.09
CA GLY A 7 13.40 2.76 -13.54
C GLY A 7 11.92 3.08 -13.31
N ASP A 8 11.12 2.12 -12.83
CA ASP A 8 9.75 2.38 -12.36
C ASP A 8 9.79 3.05 -10.97
N PRO A 9 9.09 4.17 -10.75
CA PRO A 9 9.05 4.79 -9.42
C PRO A 9 8.36 3.91 -8.37
N ILE A 10 7.46 3.01 -8.79
CA ILE A 10 6.72 2.15 -7.87
C ILE A 10 7.41 0.78 -7.76
N PRO A 11 7.73 0.31 -6.54
CA PRO A 11 8.29 -1.01 -6.32
C PRO A 11 7.40 -2.11 -6.89
N ARG A 12 8.02 -3.07 -7.59
CA ARG A 12 7.31 -4.19 -8.24
C ARG A 12 6.38 -4.95 -7.28
N THR A 13 6.80 -5.17 -6.03
CA THR A 13 5.98 -5.79 -4.99
C THR A 13 4.65 -5.07 -4.78
N ILE A 14 4.69 -3.74 -4.64
CA ILE A 14 3.48 -2.92 -4.48
C ILE A 14 2.63 -2.99 -5.74
N ARG A 15 3.24 -2.80 -6.92
CA ARG A 15 2.52 -2.83 -8.19
C ARG A 15 1.80 -4.17 -8.42
N THR A 16 2.47 -5.29 -8.18
CA THR A 16 1.88 -6.63 -8.36
C THR A 16 0.73 -6.86 -7.37
N CYS A 17 0.91 -6.54 -6.09
CA CYS A 17 -0.15 -6.72 -5.10
C CYS A 17 -1.35 -5.81 -5.36
N ILE A 18 -1.15 -4.54 -5.67
CA ILE A 18 -2.24 -3.59 -5.93
C ILE A 18 -3.02 -3.97 -7.19
N LYS A 19 -2.33 -4.31 -8.29
CA LYS A 19 -3.00 -4.77 -9.52
C LYS A 19 -3.91 -5.98 -9.29
N PHE A 20 -3.51 -6.90 -8.42
CA PHE A 20 -4.33 -8.05 -8.05
C PHE A 20 -5.51 -7.65 -7.16
N LEU A 21 -5.29 -6.77 -6.18
CA LEU A 21 -6.32 -6.29 -5.27
C LEU A 21 -7.39 -5.40 -5.95
N GLU A 22 -7.04 -4.75 -7.06
CA GLU A 22 -7.95 -3.91 -7.86
C GLU A 22 -8.85 -4.71 -8.81
N GLN A 23 -8.68 -6.03 -8.92
CA GLN A 23 -9.57 -6.88 -9.71
C GLN A 23 -10.97 -6.93 -9.07
N ASP A 24 -12.03 -6.95 -9.88
CA ASP A 24 -13.42 -6.97 -9.40
C ASP A 24 -13.67 -8.12 -8.41
N SER A 25 -13.13 -9.32 -8.70
CA SER A 25 -13.22 -10.49 -7.82
C SER A 25 -12.56 -10.30 -6.46
N SER A 26 -11.50 -9.49 -6.39
CA SER A 26 -10.76 -9.18 -5.16
C SER A 26 -11.48 -8.14 -4.30
N LEU A 27 -12.20 -7.20 -4.93
CA LEU A 27 -12.92 -6.12 -4.24
C LEU A 27 -14.15 -6.61 -3.47
N ASP A 28 -14.73 -7.74 -3.89
CA ASP A 28 -15.87 -8.39 -3.22
C ASP A 28 -15.48 -9.18 -1.95
N ILE A 29 -14.18 -9.38 -1.70
CA ILE A 29 -13.69 -10.15 -0.54
C ILE A 29 -13.85 -9.34 0.76
N GLU A 30 -14.51 -9.94 1.75
CA GLU A 30 -14.75 -9.26 3.02
C GLU A 30 -13.45 -8.98 3.79
N GLY A 31 -13.27 -7.72 4.20
CA GLY A 31 -12.22 -7.35 5.14
C GLY A 31 -10.82 -7.29 4.53
N VAL A 32 -10.72 -6.91 3.25
CA VAL A 32 -9.44 -6.50 2.63
C VAL A 32 -8.74 -5.48 3.54
N PHE A 33 -7.43 -5.64 3.72
CA PHE A 33 -6.59 -4.89 4.68
C PHE A 33 -6.93 -5.04 6.18
N ARG A 34 -8.10 -5.58 6.55
CA ARG A 34 -8.51 -5.83 7.95
C ARG A 34 -8.15 -7.23 8.43
N ARG A 35 -8.48 -8.27 7.66
CA ARG A 35 -8.27 -9.67 8.06
C ARG A 35 -6.80 -10.07 7.96
N SER A 36 -6.40 -11.00 8.83
CA SER A 36 -5.05 -11.55 8.87
C SER A 36 -4.88 -12.67 7.84
N ALA A 37 -3.66 -12.82 7.35
CA ALA A 37 -3.24 -13.92 6.49
C ALA A 37 -2.33 -14.89 7.25
N LYS A 38 -2.18 -16.12 6.75
CA LYS A 38 -1.29 -17.11 7.34
C LYS A 38 0.17 -16.64 7.23
N VAL A 39 0.84 -16.48 8.38
CA VAL A 39 2.17 -15.86 8.48
C VAL A 39 3.23 -16.59 7.64
N ASN A 40 3.17 -17.93 7.58
CA ASN A 40 4.08 -18.72 6.75
C ASN A 40 3.90 -18.43 5.26
N ILE A 41 2.66 -18.33 4.77
CA ILE A 41 2.38 -17.99 3.36
C ILE A 41 2.88 -16.59 3.04
N VAL A 42 2.59 -15.61 3.90
CA VAL A 42 3.08 -14.23 3.72
C VAL A 42 4.61 -14.20 3.60
N LYS A 43 5.32 -14.87 4.51
CA LYS A 43 6.79 -14.95 4.48
C LYS A 43 7.31 -15.59 3.19
N ASN A 44 6.69 -16.67 2.73
CA ASN A 44 7.10 -17.35 1.50
C ASN A 44 6.93 -16.43 0.28
N VAL A 45 5.78 -15.76 0.15
CA VAL A 45 5.54 -14.84 -0.97
C VAL A 45 6.46 -13.61 -0.90
N GLN A 46 6.70 -13.05 0.29
CA GLN A 46 7.70 -11.98 0.47
C GLN A 46 9.11 -12.41 0.07
N GLN A 47 9.49 -13.65 0.42
CA GLN A 47 10.78 -14.19 0.02
C GLN A 47 10.90 -14.30 -1.51
N SER A 48 9.86 -14.76 -2.20
CA SER A 48 9.83 -14.77 -3.67
C SER A 48 10.03 -13.37 -4.27
N PHE A 49 9.36 -12.35 -3.72
CA PHE A 49 9.61 -10.96 -4.13
C PHE A 49 11.06 -10.52 -3.90
N ASN A 50 11.63 -10.83 -2.74
CA ASN A 50 13.01 -10.46 -2.37
C ASN A 50 14.07 -11.17 -3.24
N LEU A 51 13.77 -12.38 -3.71
CA LEU A 51 14.61 -13.12 -4.66
C LEU A 51 14.44 -12.64 -6.11
N GLY A 52 13.53 -11.70 -6.37
CA GLY A 52 13.23 -11.20 -7.71
C GLY A 52 12.33 -12.14 -8.54
N GLU A 53 11.80 -13.20 -7.94
CA GLU A 53 10.95 -14.19 -8.60
C GLU A 53 9.62 -13.58 -9.05
N ASN A 54 9.01 -14.15 -10.10
CA ASN A 54 7.67 -13.78 -10.55
C ASN A 54 6.60 -14.34 -9.62
N VAL A 55 5.99 -13.47 -8.83
CA VAL A 55 4.78 -13.79 -8.05
C VAL A 55 3.55 -13.54 -8.92
N ASP A 56 2.81 -14.61 -9.20
CA ASP A 56 1.53 -14.57 -9.89
C ASP A 56 0.42 -15.10 -8.97
N PHE A 57 -0.41 -14.19 -8.47
CA PHE A 57 -1.50 -14.53 -7.56
C PHE A 57 -2.61 -15.34 -8.26
N GLU A 58 -2.79 -15.19 -9.57
CA GLU A 58 -3.79 -15.94 -10.33
C GLU A 58 -3.39 -17.41 -10.44
N SER A 59 -2.09 -17.69 -10.60
CA SER A 59 -1.58 -19.06 -10.63
C SER A 59 -1.89 -19.82 -9.34
N PHE A 60 -1.79 -19.18 -8.17
CA PHE A 60 -2.09 -19.83 -6.88
C PHE A 60 -3.56 -20.23 -6.75
N ILE A 61 -4.45 -19.46 -7.40
CA ILE A 61 -5.90 -19.72 -7.39
C ILE A 61 -6.22 -20.83 -8.38
N THR A 62 -5.75 -20.71 -9.61
CA THR A 62 -6.02 -21.68 -10.69
C THR A 62 -5.41 -23.06 -10.44
N SER A 63 -4.28 -23.14 -9.72
CA SER A 63 -3.67 -24.40 -9.30
C SER A 63 -4.30 -25.03 -8.05
N ASN A 64 -5.30 -24.36 -7.44
CA ASN A 64 -5.90 -24.73 -6.15
C ASN A 64 -4.90 -24.76 -4.97
N GLU A 65 -3.76 -24.09 -5.08
CA GLU A 65 -2.82 -23.94 -3.97
C GLU A 65 -3.39 -23.04 -2.86
N MET A 66 -4.19 -22.03 -3.25
CA MET A 66 -4.76 -21.06 -2.33
C MET A 66 -6.11 -20.54 -2.83
N SER A 67 -7.09 -20.43 -1.92
CA SER A 67 -8.38 -19.80 -2.25
C SER A 67 -8.23 -18.31 -2.54
N LEU A 68 -9.10 -17.75 -3.40
CA LEU A 68 -9.15 -16.32 -3.70
C LEU A 68 -9.13 -15.45 -2.43
N GLU A 69 -9.98 -15.76 -1.44
CA GLU A 69 -10.05 -15.05 -0.15
C GLU A 69 -8.68 -15.00 0.56
N SER A 70 -8.00 -16.15 0.64
CA SER A 70 -6.68 -16.24 1.27
C SER A 70 -5.64 -15.45 0.47
N THR A 71 -5.66 -15.55 -0.86
CA THR A 71 -4.75 -14.83 -1.75
C THR A 71 -4.89 -13.32 -1.60
N VAL A 72 -6.13 -12.80 -1.54
CA VAL A 72 -6.43 -11.38 -1.32
C VAL A 72 -5.90 -10.89 0.02
N HIS A 73 -6.12 -11.66 1.10
CA HIS A 73 -5.58 -11.28 2.41
C HIS A 73 -4.05 -11.33 2.45
N VAL A 74 -3.41 -12.27 1.77
CA VAL A 74 -1.95 -12.33 1.64
C VAL A 74 -1.43 -11.08 0.92
N ALA A 75 -1.97 -10.75 -0.25
CA ALA A 75 -1.58 -9.55 -1.00
C ALA A 75 -1.74 -8.26 -0.17
N ALA A 76 -2.87 -8.12 0.55
CA ALA A 76 -3.11 -6.98 1.42
C ALA A 76 -2.12 -6.89 2.60
N VAL A 77 -1.75 -8.03 3.20
CA VAL A 77 -0.75 -8.07 4.26
C VAL A 77 0.65 -7.75 3.74
N ILE A 78 1.00 -8.17 2.53
CA ILE A 78 2.28 -7.83 1.90
C ILE A 78 2.39 -6.32 1.69
N VAL A 79 1.36 -5.66 1.14
CA VAL A 79 1.33 -4.19 0.99
C VAL A 79 1.54 -3.49 2.33
N LYS A 80 0.78 -3.89 3.36
CA LYS A 80 0.92 -3.32 4.71
C LYS A 80 2.33 -3.52 5.28
N SER A 81 2.91 -4.69 5.06
CA SER A 81 4.22 -5.03 5.59
C SER A 81 5.32 -4.27 4.87
N PHE A 82 5.23 -4.17 3.54
CA PHE A 82 6.14 -3.37 2.72
C PHE A 82 6.22 -1.93 3.21
N LEU A 83 5.07 -1.26 3.37
CA LEU A 83 5.01 0.15 3.82
C LEU A 83 5.54 0.34 5.24
N ARG A 84 5.30 -0.64 6.13
CA ARG A 84 5.76 -0.61 7.52
C ARG A 84 7.27 -0.87 7.65
N GLU A 85 7.83 -1.66 6.74
CA GLU A 85 9.22 -2.11 6.78
C GLU A 85 10.17 -1.19 6.00
N LEU A 86 9.66 -0.11 5.41
CA LEU A 86 10.49 0.93 4.82
C LEU A 86 11.47 1.52 5.88
N PRO A 87 12.71 1.85 5.49
CA PRO A 87 13.66 2.53 6.39
C PRO A 87 13.13 3.85 6.95
N GLU A 88 12.27 4.52 6.17
CA GLU A 88 11.53 5.72 6.53
C GLU A 88 10.05 5.55 6.13
N PRO A 89 9.08 6.00 6.96
CA PRO A 89 7.66 5.93 6.60
C PRO A 89 7.38 6.63 5.26
N ILE A 90 6.34 6.17 4.56
CA ILE A 90 5.95 6.79 3.27
C ILE A 90 5.64 8.29 3.40
N LEU A 91 5.15 8.74 4.55
CA LEU A 91 4.90 10.16 4.84
C LEU A 91 6.12 10.88 5.45
N THR A 92 7.29 10.25 5.53
CA THR A 92 8.55 10.72 6.12
C THR A 92 8.49 11.01 7.62
N PHE A 93 9.64 10.99 8.30
CA PHE A 93 9.70 11.43 9.71
C PHE A 93 9.58 12.94 9.84
N GLN A 94 10.10 13.68 8.85
CA GLN A 94 10.12 15.15 8.88
C GLN A 94 8.72 15.76 8.89
N LEU A 95 7.74 15.09 8.27
CA LEU A 95 6.37 15.59 8.15
C LEU A 95 5.42 14.99 9.21
N TYR A 96 5.94 14.28 10.21
CA TYR A 96 5.12 13.63 11.22
C TYR A 96 4.17 14.62 11.93
N GLU A 97 4.70 15.74 12.41
CA GLU A 97 3.90 16.78 13.08
C GLU A 97 2.85 17.37 12.13
N ASP A 98 3.20 17.60 10.86
CA ASP A 98 2.26 18.08 9.84
C ASP A 98 1.11 17.09 9.63
N VAL A 99 1.39 15.79 9.58
CA VAL A 99 0.41 14.71 9.41
C VAL A 99 -0.49 14.56 10.63
N ILE A 100 0.04 14.66 11.85
CA ILE A 100 -0.79 14.59 13.07
C ILE A 100 -1.68 15.83 13.19
N ASN A 101 -1.14 17.01 12.90
CA ASN A 101 -1.90 18.26 12.91
C ASN A 101 -3.02 18.28 11.88
N PHE A 102 -2.90 17.53 10.78
CA PHE A 102 -4.00 17.35 9.82
C PHE A 102 -5.30 16.82 10.45
N GLN A 103 -5.21 16.00 11.50
CA GLN A 103 -6.39 15.53 12.23
C GLN A 103 -7.06 16.64 13.02
N GLN A 104 -6.28 17.62 13.48
CA GLN A 104 -6.75 18.79 14.22
C GLN A 104 -7.37 19.85 13.30
N ILE A 105 -7.02 19.82 12.00
CA ILE A 105 -7.73 20.60 10.98
C ILE A 105 -9.13 20.00 10.86
N SER A 106 -10.04 20.61 11.61
CA SER A 106 -11.45 20.30 11.63
C SER A 106 -11.97 20.47 10.22
N GLY A 107 -12.10 19.38 9.46
CA GLY A 107 -12.89 19.34 8.23
C GLY A 107 -14.37 19.37 8.59
N GLY A 108 -14.76 20.38 9.38
CA GLY A 108 -16.09 20.51 9.95
C GLY A 108 -17.17 20.62 8.87
N PRO A 109 -18.43 20.85 9.26
CA PRO A 109 -19.54 20.78 8.32
C PRO A 109 -19.49 21.90 7.26
N SER A 110 -18.69 22.96 7.47
CA SER A 110 -18.65 24.10 6.56
C SER A 110 -17.79 23.82 5.31
N PRO A 111 -18.18 24.34 4.12
CA PRO A 111 -17.38 24.26 2.90
C PRO A 111 -15.97 24.86 3.06
N GLU A 112 -15.83 25.96 3.81
CA GLU A 112 -14.57 26.67 4.02
C GLU A 112 -13.56 25.80 4.77
N GLN A 113 -14.02 25.10 5.81
CA GLN A 113 -13.20 24.18 6.61
C GLN A 113 -12.72 22.97 5.79
N ARG A 114 -13.59 22.43 4.91
CA ARG A 114 -13.20 21.36 3.98
C ARG A 114 -12.15 21.85 2.98
N GLN A 115 -12.30 23.07 2.48
CA GLN A 115 -11.37 23.69 1.54
C GLN A 115 -10.00 23.93 2.19
N GLU A 116 -9.96 24.39 3.44
CA GLU A 116 -8.73 24.55 4.23
C GLU A 116 -8.01 23.21 4.38
N LYS A 117 -8.74 22.16 4.80
CA LYS A 117 -8.20 20.81 4.94
C LYS A 117 -7.63 20.25 3.63
N LEU A 118 -8.36 20.43 2.53
CA LEU A 118 -7.89 20.01 1.20
C LEU A 118 -6.63 20.79 0.78
N SER A 119 -6.58 22.09 1.07
CA SER A 119 -5.44 22.94 0.72
C SER A 119 -4.19 22.53 1.49
N PHE A 120 -4.34 22.21 2.79
CA PHE A 120 -3.27 21.66 3.60
C PHE A 120 -2.77 20.30 3.07
N ALA A 121 -3.67 19.35 2.80
CA ALA A 121 -3.31 18.05 2.25
C ALA A 121 -2.57 18.17 0.91
N LYS A 122 -3.06 19.03 0.01
CA LYS A 122 -2.40 19.30 -1.28
C LYS A 122 -1.00 19.88 -1.08
N ASN A 123 -0.83 20.82 -0.15
CA ASN A 123 0.49 21.38 0.12
C ASN A 123 1.45 20.32 0.65
N LEU A 124 0.99 19.49 1.59
CA LEU A 124 1.78 18.41 2.17
C LEU A 124 2.25 17.42 1.09
N VAL A 125 1.33 16.96 0.23
CA VAL A 125 1.64 15.95 -0.80
C VAL A 125 2.45 16.54 -1.95
N LEU A 126 2.05 17.69 -2.51
CA LEU A 126 2.62 18.20 -3.76
C LEU A 126 3.89 19.05 -3.57
N ASN A 127 4.09 19.65 -2.39
CA ASN A 127 5.20 20.59 -2.16
C ASN A 127 6.18 20.12 -1.08
N ARG A 128 5.81 19.16 -0.24
CA ARG A 128 6.64 18.76 0.91
C ARG A 128 7.07 17.30 0.91
N LEU A 129 6.23 16.38 0.44
CA LEU A 129 6.66 14.98 0.29
C LEU A 129 7.73 14.88 -0.81
N PRO A 130 8.76 14.02 -0.63
CA PRO A 130 9.67 13.68 -1.71
C PRO A 130 8.93 13.04 -2.89
N GLU A 131 9.37 13.31 -4.12
CA GLU A 131 8.77 12.78 -5.35
C GLU A 131 8.53 11.26 -5.33
N PRO A 132 9.49 10.41 -4.89
CA PRO A 132 9.27 8.97 -4.83
C PRO A 132 8.18 8.51 -3.86
N ASN A 133 7.71 9.39 -2.97
CA ASN A 133 6.77 9.06 -1.90
C ASN A 133 5.30 9.39 -2.26
N TYR A 134 5.06 10.15 -3.33
CA TYR A 134 3.69 10.54 -3.74
C TYR A 134 3.32 10.19 -5.20
N GLN A 135 4.26 9.67 -5.99
CA GLN A 135 3.96 9.09 -7.31
C GLN A 135 3.16 7.79 -7.19
#